data_AF-A0A2S9FIB6-F1
#
_entry.id   AF-A0A2S9FIB6-F1
#
_cell.length_a   1.000
_cell.length_b   1.000
_cell.length_c   1.000
_cell.angle_alpha   90.00
_cell.angle_beta   90.00
_cell.angle_gamma   90.00
#
_symmetry.space_group_name_H-M   'P 1'
#
loop_
_entity.id
_entity.type
_entity.pdbx_description
1 polymer ?
#
loop_
_entity_poly.entity_id
_entity_poly.type
_entity_poly.pdbx_seq_one_letter_code
_entity_poly.pdbx_strand_id
1 'polypeptide(L)'
;MRDSVVFAQMKTLQNRERSASLSTLALEIHVRAVADRIGSVYPAFVPDDRLDAIAPGRVTTMAAVELCMAGMWYRANDGYVIADLDLVEDMSQTTRRRWLRAAGRFLREYLSPL
;
A
#
# COMPACT_ATOMS: atom_id res chain seq x y z
N MET A 1 -6.04 7.23 -1.78
CA MET A 1 -6.78 6.06 -2.31
C MET A 1 -8.22 6.12 -1.81
N ARG A 2 -9.22 5.59 -2.55
CA ARG A 2 -10.62 5.57 -2.06
C ARG A 2 -10.80 4.50 -0.99
N ASP A 3 -11.60 4.76 0.04
CA ASP A 3 -11.80 3.83 1.16
C ASP A 3 -12.42 2.49 0.76
N SER A 4 -13.25 2.46 -0.28
CA SER A 4 -13.80 1.19 -0.81
C SER A 4 -12.72 0.25 -1.36
N VAL A 5 -11.65 0.82 -1.92
CA VAL A 5 -10.49 0.03 -2.42
C VAL A 5 -9.65 -0.44 -1.24
N VAL A 6 -9.46 0.42 -0.23
CA VAL A 6 -8.77 0.05 1.02
C VAL A 6 -9.48 -1.13 1.67
N PHE A 7 -10.80 -1.03 1.85
CA PHE A 7 -11.62 -2.08 2.46
C PHE A 7 -11.58 -3.41 1.68
N ALA A 8 -11.65 -3.37 0.35
CA ALA A 8 -11.55 -4.58 -0.47
C ALA A 8 -10.20 -5.28 -0.30
N GLN A 9 -9.09 -4.52 -0.28
CA GLN A 9 -7.75 -5.07 -0.06
C GLN A 9 -7.60 -5.64 1.36
N MET A 10 -8.13 -4.94 2.36
CA MET A 10 -8.15 -5.45 3.74
C MET A 10 -8.90 -6.78 3.83
N LYS A 11 -10.04 -6.93 3.14
CA LYS A 11 -10.78 -8.19 3.09
C LYS A 11 -9.99 -9.32 2.45
N THR A 12 -9.24 -9.03 1.39
CA THR A 12 -8.31 -10.00 0.79
C THR A 12 -7.22 -10.41 1.77
N LEU A 13 -6.64 -9.46 2.50
CA LEU A 13 -5.60 -9.74 3.51
C LEU A 13 -6.15 -10.52 4.72
N GLN A 14 -7.38 -10.25 5.17
CA GLN A 14 -8.01 -11.02 6.26
C GLN A 14 -8.13 -12.51 5.94
N ASN A 15 -8.20 -12.87 4.65
CA ASN A 15 -8.28 -14.26 4.20
C ASN A 15 -6.91 -14.94 4.03
N ARG A 16 -5.79 -14.22 4.23
CA ARG A 16 -4.43 -14.79 4.18
C ARG A 16 -3.99 -15.18 5.59
N GLU A 17 -3.45 -16.39 5.76
CA GLU A 17 -3.05 -16.91 7.08
C GLU A 17 -2.13 -15.96 7.86
N ARG A 18 -1.13 -15.36 7.19
CA ARG A 18 -0.14 -14.46 7.81
C ARG A 18 -0.75 -13.15 8.36
N SER A 19 -1.88 -12.71 7.82
CA SER A 19 -2.52 -11.43 8.17
C SER A 19 -3.91 -11.57 8.78
N ALA A 20 -4.42 -12.80 8.94
CA ALA A 20 -5.74 -13.07 9.49
C ALA A 20 -5.90 -12.64 10.95
N SER A 21 -4.81 -12.64 11.73
CA SER A 21 -4.82 -12.23 13.15
C SER A 21 -4.57 -10.73 13.38
N LEU A 22 -4.31 -9.96 12.32
CA LEU A 22 -4.05 -8.53 12.43
C LEU A 22 -5.33 -7.75 12.69
N SER A 23 -5.24 -6.66 13.45
CA SER A 23 -6.37 -5.78 13.63
C SER A 23 -6.78 -5.14 12.30
N THR A 24 -8.06 -4.78 12.18
CA THR A 24 -8.60 -4.00 11.06
C THR A 24 -7.75 -2.74 10.83
N LEU A 25 -7.33 -2.09 11.91
CA LEU A 25 -6.51 -0.88 11.83
C LEU A 25 -5.12 -1.16 11.25
N ALA A 26 -4.45 -2.24 11.69
CA ALA A 26 -3.15 -2.61 11.14
C ALA A 26 -3.22 -2.94 9.65
N LEU A 27 -4.26 -3.65 9.22
CA LEU A 27 -4.50 -3.93 7.80
C LEU A 27 -4.77 -2.65 6.99
N GLU A 28 -5.53 -1.71 7.55
CA GLU A 28 -5.83 -0.43 6.91
C GLU A 28 -4.55 0.41 6.72
N ILE A 29 -3.73 0.54 7.76
CA ILE A 29 -2.44 1.21 7.71
C ILE A 29 -1.51 0.53 6.72
N HIS A 30 -1.46 -0.80 6.71
CA HIS A 30 -0.64 -1.55 5.77
C HIS A 30 -1.00 -1.26 4.31
N VAL A 31 -2.28 -1.33 3.97
CA VAL A 31 -2.79 -1.07 2.61
C VAL A 31 -2.54 0.39 2.20
N ARG A 32 -2.77 1.35 3.10
CA ARG A 32 -2.52 2.77 2.82
C ARG A 32 -1.04 3.08 2.65
N ALA A 33 -0.17 2.48 3.46
CA ALA A 33 1.28 2.64 3.35
C ALA A 33 1.81 2.09 2.02
N VAL A 34 1.39 0.88 1.61
CA VAL A 34 1.73 0.36 0.29
C VAL A 34 1.23 1.30 -0.80
N ALA A 35 -0.03 1.74 -0.72
CA ALA A 35 -0.61 2.65 -1.70
C ALA A 35 0.12 4.00 -1.83
N ASP A 36 0.61 4.56 -0.71
CA ASP A 36 1.40 5.80 -0.70
C ASP A 36 2.75 5.64 -1.41
N ARG A 37 3.34 4.44 -1.31
CA ARG A 37 4.71 4.18 -1.77
C ARG A 37 4.80 3.62 -3.18
N ILE A 38 3.71 3.12 -3.76
CA ILE A 38 3.70 2.67 -5.16
C ILE A 38 4.13 3.80 -6.09
N GLY A 39 5.07 3.50 -6.98
CA GLY A 39 5.62 4.47 -7.93
C GLY A 39 6.81 5.27 -7.38
N SER A 40 7.16 5.10 -6.10
CA SER A 40 8.46 5.55 -5.59
C SER A 40 9.59 4.62 -6.02
N VAL A 41 10.83 5.10 -5.93
CA VAL A 41 12.04 4.30 -6.23
C VAL A 41 12.15 3.09 -5.30
N TYR A 42 11.67 3.21 -4.07
CA TYR A 42 11.71 2.16 -3.04
C TYR A 42 10.30 1.96 -2.44
N PRO A 43 9.42 1.22 -3.13
CA PRO A 43 8.01 1.08 -2.76
C PRO A 43 7.79 0.23 -1.49
N ALA A 44 8.77 -0.60 -1.13
CA ALA A 44 8.74 -1.38 0.10
C ALA A 44 9.22 -0.60 1.33
N PHE A 45 9.80 0.60 1.18
CA PHE A 45 10.28 1.40 2.32
C PHE A 45 9.29 2.54 2.63
N VAL A 46 8.91 2.64 3.90
CA VAL A 46 8.01 3.66 4.44
C VAL A 46 8.77 4.48 5.48
N PRO A 47 9.14 5.73 5.17
CA PRO A 47 9.69 6.66 6.16
C PRO A 47 8.70 6.96 7.31
N ASP A 48 9.21 7.25 8.51
CA ASP A 48 8.36 7.54 9.68
C ASP A 48 7.47 8.78 9.47
N ASP A 49 8.01 9.84 8.87
CA ASP A 49 7.26 11.07 8.55
C ASP A 49 6.12 10.81 7.55
N ARG A 50 6.34 9.91 6.58
CA ARG A 50 5.31 9.46 5.64
C ARG A 50 4.26 8.61 6.32
N LEU A 51 4.66 7.79 7.29
CA LEU A 51 3.74 6.98 8.06
C LEU A 51 2.82 7.88 8.92
N ASP A 52 3.36 8.90 9.57
CA ASP A 52 2.59 9.87 10.36
C ASP A 52 1.63 10.73 9.52
N ALA A 53 1.91 10.88 8.22
CA ALA A 53 0.98 11.52 7.28
C ALA A 53 -0.24 10.64 6.94
N ILE A 54 -0.18 9.33 7.17
CA ILE A 54 -1.28 8.39 6.89
C ILE A 54 -2.33 8.42 8.01
N ALA A 55 -1.89 8.46 9.27
CA ALA A 55 -2.74 8.48 10.44
C ALA A 55 -1.98 9.06 11.65
N PRO A 56 -2.67 9.48 12.73
CA PRO A 56 -2.00 10.02 13.91
C PRO A 56 -0.94 9.06 14.48
N GLY A 57 0.21 9.58 14.91
CA GLY A 57 1.39 8.78 15.30
C GLY A 57 1.11 7.65 16.31
N ARG A 58 0.16 7.82 17.24
CA ARG A 58 -0.24 6.75 18.18
C ARG A 58 -0.89 5.55 17.49
N VAL A 59 -1.70 5.82 16.46
CA VAL A 59 -2.42 4.83 15.65
C VAL A 59 -1.42 4.06 14.78
N THR A 60 -0.51 4.77 14.14
CA THR A 60 0.52 4.18 13.27
C THR A 60 1.54 3.37 14.06
N THR A 61 1.90 3.81 15.27
CA THR A 61 2.81 3.07 16.16
C THR A 61 2.24 1.70 16.52
N MET A 62 0.98 1.64 16.98
CA MET A 62 0.37 0.36 17.38
C MET A 62 0.21 -0.57 16.16
N ALA A 63 -0.25 -0.03 15.03
CA ALA A 63 -0.35 -0.77 13.79
C ALA A 63 1.01 -1.33 13.32
N ALA A 64 2.06 -0.52 13.37
CA ALA A 64 3.41 -0.93 12.98
C ALA A 64 3.95 -2.05 13.87
N VAL A 65 3.68 -2.00 15.19
CA VAL A 65 4.05 -3.08 16.12
C VAL A 65 3.34 -4.39 15.76
N GLU A 66 2.02 -4.36 15.52
CA GLU A 66 1.27 -5.56 15.09
C GLU A 66 1.82 -6.14 13.78
N LEU A 67 2.09 -5.28 12.80
CA LEU A 67 2.64 -5.67 11.50
C LEU A 67 4.05 -6.25 11.64
N CYS A 68 4.87 -5.74 12.55
CA CYS A 68 6.19 -6.30 12.86
C CYS A 68 6.09 -7.67 13.52
N MET A 69 5.18 -7.85 14.48
CA MET A 69 4.97 -9.15 15.12
C MET A 69 4.45 -10.22 14.15
N ALA A 70 3.67 -9.82 13.14
CA ALA A 70 3.22 -10.71 12.07
C ALA A 70 4.29 -10.96 10.98
N GLY A 71 5.49 -10.38 11.10
CA GLY A 71 6.55 -10.48 10.09
C GLY A 71 6.19 -9.83 8.75
N MET A 72 5.21 -8.92 8.75
CA MET A 72 4.78 -8.18 7.56
C MET A 72 5.64 -6.94 7.36
N TRP A 73 6.15 -6.37 8.46
CA TRP A 73 6.98 -5.18 8.48
C TRP A 73 8.25 -5.44 9.28
N TYR A 74 9.30 -4.69 8.98
CA TYR A 74 10.54 -4.67 9.75
C TYR A 74 10.95 -3.24 10.04
N ARG A 75 11.36 -2.96 11.28
CA ARG A 75 11.87 -1.64 11.66
C ARG A 75 13.23 -1.39 10.99
N ALA A 76 13.38 -0.20 10.41
CA ALA A 76 14.65 0.36 9.96
C ALA A 76 15.00 1.61 10.81
N ASN A 77 16.18 2.20 10.61
CA ASN A 77 16.63 3.34 11.41
C ASN A 77 15.60 4.50 11.41
N ASP A 78 15.04 4.81 10.24
CA ASP A 78 14.21 6.00 9.99
C ASP A 78 12.88 5.65 9.29
N GLY A 79 12.40 4.42 9.51
CA GLY A 79 11.12 3.97 8.96
C GLY A 79 10.91 2.47 9.09
N TYR A 80 10.16 1.92 8.14
CA TYR A 80 9.82 0.50 8.08
C TYR A 80 10.01 -0.07 6.67
N VAL A 81 10.40 -1.34 6.60
CA VAL A 81 10.44 -2.12 5.37
C VAL A 81 9.26 -3.09 5.36
N ILE A 82 8.48 -3.05 4.29
CA ILE A 82 7.35 -3.93 4.03
C ILE A 82 7.86 -5.24 3.45
N ALA A 83 7.55 -6.35 4.12
CA ALA A 83 7.87 -7.71 3.72
C ALA A 83 6.76 -8.38 2.90
N ASP A 84 5.54 -7.82 2.88
CA ASP A 84 4.45 -8.26 1.99
C ASP A 84 4.71 -7.76 0.56
N LEU A 85 5.66 -8.41 -0.12
CA LEU A 85 6.01 -8.10 -1.50
C LEU A 85 4.88 -8.44 -2.48
N ASP A 86 4.03 -9.42 -2.15
CA ASP A 86 2.89 -9.81 -2.98
C ASP A 86 1.87 -8.67 -3.10
N LEU A 87 1.57 -7.99 -1.99
CA LEU A 87 0.70 -6.82 -2.01
C LEU A 87 1.34 -5.63 -2.74
N VAL A 88 2.64 -5.39 -2.51
CA VAL A 88 3.38 -4.33 -3.20
C VAL A 88 3.35 -4.56 -4.72
N GLU A 89 3.56 -5.79 -5.17
CA GLU A 89 3.52 -6.15 -6.59
C GLU A 89 2.12 -6.01 -7.19
N ASP A 90 1.08 -6.59 -6.57
CA ASP A 90 -0.30 -6.52 -7.06
C ASP A 90 -0.77 -5.08 -7.26
N MET A 91 -0.51 -4.23 -6.28
CA MET A 91 -0.92 -2.83 -6.35
C MET A 91 -0.06 -2.01 -7.33
N SER A 92 1.21 -2.38 -7.50
CA SER A 92 2.09 -1.79 -8.52
C SER A 92 1.63 -2.15 -9.94
N GLN A 93 1.27 -3.41 -10.19
CA GLN A 93 0.74 -3.87 -11.48
C GLN A 93 -0.59 -3.17 -11.81
N THR A 94 -1.48 -3.03 -10.82
CA THR A 94 -2.75 -2.31 -10.98
C THR A 94 -2.53 -0.85 -11.36
N THR A 95 -1.56 -0.18 -10.73
CA THR A 95 -1.19 1.21 -11.04
C THR A 95 -0.62 1.33 -12.45
N ARG A 96 0.28 0.42 -12.84
CA ARG A 96 0.85 0.35 -14.20
C ARG A 96 -0.22 0.16 -15.27
N ARG A 97 -1.15 -0.78 -15.07
CA ARG A 97 -2.27 -1.02 -15.99
C ARG A 97 -3.18 0.20 -16.13
N ARG A 98 -3.47 0.90 -15.03
CA ARG A 98 -4.25 2.15 -15.06
C ARG A 98 -3.53 3.24 -15.84
N TRP A 99 -2.22 3.40 -15.62
CA TRP A 99 -1.41 4.37 -16.36
C TRP A 99 -1.37 4.07 -17.85
N LEU A 100 -1.14 2.80 -18.24
CA LEU A 100 -1.18 2.38 -19.65
C LEU A 100 -2.55 2.65 -20.30
N ARG A 101 -3.65 2.42 -19.59
CA ARG A 101 -5.00 2.74 -20.09
C ARG A 101 -5.24 4.25 -20.21
N ALA A 102 -4.72 5.04 -19.28
CA ALA A 102 -4.81 6.50 -19.34
C ALA A 102 -3.99 7.05 -20.50
N ALA A 103 -2.74 6.59 -20.66
CA ALA A 103 -1.88 6.95 -21.78
C ALA A 103 -2.49 6.51 -23.12
N GLY A 104 -3.06 5.29 -23.20
CA GLY A 104 -3.76 4.82 -24.39
C GLY A 104 -5.01 5.66 -24.73
N ARG A 105 -5.77 6.12 -23.73
CA ARG A 105 -6.87 7.06 -23.95
C ARG A 105 -6.38 8.43 -24.42
N PHE A 106 -5.34 8.96 -23.78
CA PHE A 106 -4.74 10.24 -24.16
C PHE A 106 -4.18 10.19 -25.58
N LEU A 107 -3.45 9.13 -25.94
CA LEU A 107 -2.96 8.90 -27.30
C LEU A 107 -4.13 8.78 -28.28
N ARG A 108 -5.22 8.09 -27.94
CA ARG A 108 -6.40 7.99 -28.80
C ARG A 108 -7.11 9.33 -29.00
N GLU A 109 -7.21 10.16 -27.98
CA GLU A 109 -7.84 11.50 -28.05
C GLU A 109 -6.98 12.53 -28.79
N TYR A 110 -5.65 12.43 -28.71
CA TYR A 110 -4.73 13.41 -29.31
C TYR A 110 -4.07 12.96 -30.63
N LEU A 111 -4.05 11.67 -30.97
CA LEU A 111 -3.47 11.14 -32.23
C LEU A 111 -4.51 10.55 -33.18
N SER A 112 -5.81 10.71 -32.94
CA SER A 112 -6.84 10.45 -33.95
C SER A 112 -7.15 11.75 -34.70
N PRO A 113 -6.61 12.00 -35.91
CA PRO A 113 -7.25 12.95 -36.81
C PRO A 113 -8.48 12.26 -37.43
N LEU A 114 -9.66 12.78 -37.10
CA LEU A 114 -10.99 12.45 -37.68
C LEU A 114 -11.55 11.05 -37.39
#